data_AF-A0A6P0LNQ9-F1
#
_entry.id   AF-A0A6P0LNQ9-F1
#
_cell.length_a   1.000
_cell.length_b   1.000
_cell.length_c   1.000
_cell.angle_alpha   90.00
_cell.angle_beta   90.00
_cell.angle_gamma   90.00
#
_symmetry.space_group_name_H-M   'P 1'
#
loop_
_entity.id
_entity.type
_entity.pdbx_description
1 polymer ?
#
loop_
_entity_poly.entity_id
_entity_poly.type
_entity_poly.pdbx_seq_one_letter_code
_entity_poly.pdbx_strand_id
1 'polypeptide(L)'
;MLKVDTAKWNQSPSLLREQALDASHPRTRERLLALYDITQGMNATQVAQQTHRNPQTVMDWVHRYNDNGLNALVYRHTGGHPPLCLLKLKQG
;
A
#
# COMPACT_ATOMS: atom_id res chain seq x y z
N MET A 1 12.61 -4.04 13.85
CA MET A 1 12.15 -2.64 13.73
C MET A 1 11.60 -2.45 12.32
N LEU A 2 10.39 -1.92 12.17
CA LEU A 2 9.77 -1.74 10.84
C LEU A 2 10.57 -0.67 10.08
N LYS A 3 11.07 -1.01 8.88
CA LYS A 3 11.89 -0.10 8.06
C LYS A 3 11.41 -0.15 6.62
N VAL A 4 11.20 1.02 6.02
CA VAL A 4 10.94 1.19 4.60
C VAL A 4 12.28 1.24 3.87
N ASP A 5 12.53 0.29 2.98
CA ASP A 5 13.82 0.14 2.30
C ASP A 5 13.83 0.89 0.96
N THR A 6 13.83 2.23 1.04
CA THR A 6 13.85 3.08 -0.16
C THR A 6 15.17 2.96 -0.93
N ALA A 7 16.26 2.71 -0.20
CA ALA A 7 17.60 2.56 -0.77
C ALA A 7 17.70 1.34 -1.70
N LYS A 8 17.06 0.21 -1.35
CA LYS A 8 16.96 -0.97 -2.22
C LYS A 8 16.42 -0.65 -3.62
N TRP A 9 15.54 0.33 -3.73
CA TRP A 9 14.91 0.73 -4.99
C TRP A 9 15.54 1.97 -5.63
N ASN A 10 16.66 2.47 -5.09
CA ASN A 10 17.28 3.74 -5.50
C ASN A 10 16.30 4.93 -5.43
N GLN A 11 15.44 4.93 -4.40
CA GLN A 11 14.39 5.92 -4.17
C GLN A 11 14.68 6.74 -2.91
N SER A 12 14.17 7.96 -2.88
CA SER A 12 14.18 8.82 -1.70
C SER A 12 12.86 8.75 -0.94
N PRO A 13 12.84 9.03 0.37
CA PRO A 13 11.60 9.27 1.12
C PRO A 13 10.69 10.32 0.46
N SER A 14 11.28 11.41 -0.04
CA SER A 14 10.54 12.50 -0.71
C SER A 14 9.74 12.01 -1.91
N LEU A 15 10.29 11.05 -2.68
CA LEU A 15 9.59 10.45 -3.81
C LEU A 15 8.27 9.80 -3.39
N LEU A 16 8.20 9.16 -2.23
CA LEU A 16 6.95 8.57 -1.72
C LEU A 16 5.87 9.63 -1.55
N ARG A 17 6.25 10.80 -1.02
CA ARG A 17 5.35 11.94 -0.85
C ARG A 17 4.93 12.54 -2.19
N GLU A 18 5.87 12.71 -3.12
CA GLU A 18 5.58 13.21 -4.47
C GLU A 18 4.60 12.29 -5.22
N GLN A 19 4.86 10.99 -5.21
CA GLN A 19 3.97 9.99 -5.80
C GLN A 19 2.60 9.97 -5.10
N ALA A 20 2.54 10.25 -3.80
CA ALA A 20 1.27 10.34 -3.09
C ALA A 20 0.42 11.53 -3.56
N LEU A 21 1.07 12.66 -3.89
CA LEU A 21 0.39 13.85 -4.41
C LEU A 21 -0.12 13.63 -5.84
N ASP A 22 0.61 12.88 -6.66
CA ASP A 22 0.22 12.53 -8.03
C ASP A 22 -0.84 11.41 -8.09
N ALA A 23 -0.88 10.54 -7.07
CA ALA A 23 -1.76 9.37 -7.06
C ALA A 23 -3.25 9.74 -7.17
N SER A 24 -3.88 9.32 -8.26
CA SER A 24 -5.32 9.55 -8.50
C SER A 24 -6.21 8.77 -7.54
N HIS A 25 -5.76 7.60 -7.06
CA HIS A 25 -6.58 6.74 -6.20
C HIS A 25 -6.29 6.99 -4.71
N PRO A 26 -7.32 7.25 -3.86
CA PRO A 26 -7.11 7.62 -2.46
C PRO A 26 -6.41 6.53 -1.64
N ARG A 27 -6.67 5.24 -1.91
CA ARG A 27 -5.95 4.13 -1.25
C ARG A 27 -4.46 4.06 -1.62
N THR A 28 -4.09 4.40 -2.85
CA THR A 28 -2.68 4.45 -3.26
C THR A 28 -1.98 5.59 -2.52
N ARG A 29 -2.61 6.76 -2.48
CA ARG A 29 -2.13 7.93 -1.73
C ARG A 29 -1.96 7.64 -0.24
N GLU A 30 -2.95 7.02 0.40
CA GLU A 30 -2.91 6.61 1.81
C GLU A 30 -1.68 5.74 2.10
N ARG A 31 -1.45 4.71 1.28
CA ARG A 31 -0.32 3.79 1.45
C ARG A 31 1.02 4.48 1.28
N LEU A 32 1.14 5.35 0.29
CA LEU A 32 2.38 6.10 0.04
C LEU A 32 2.71 7.06 1.19
N LEU A 33 1.71 7.79 1.71
CA LEU A 33 1.88 8.66 2.87
C LEU A 33 2.23 7.86 4.13
N ALA A 34 1.58 6.72 4.36
CA ALA A 34 1.89 5.84 5.49
C ALA A 34 3.36 5.38 5.49
N LEU A 35 3.91 5.03 4.32
CA LEU A 35 5.32 4.67 4.21
C LEU A 35 6.24 5.87 4.39
N TYR A 36 5.87 7.03 3.85
CA TYR A 36 6.60 8.28 4.09
C TYR A 36 6.68 8.60 5.59
N ASP A 37 5.58 8.55 6.32
CA ASP A 37 5.56 8.82 7.76
C ASP A 37 6.48 7.88 8.55
N ILE A 38 6.56 6.60 8.15
CA ILE A 38 7.50 5.63 8.75
C ILE A 38 8.96 6.03 8.48
N THR A 39 9.28 6.53 7.29
CA THR A 39 10.63 7.06 7.01
C THR A 39 10.96 8.31 7.83
N GLN A 40 9.94 9.05 8.29
CA GLN A 40 10.11 10.21 9.17
C GLN A 40 10.20 9.83 10.66
N GLY A 41 10.22 8.53 10.98
CA GLY A 41 10.41 8.02 12.34
C GLY A 41 9.12 7.60 13.05
N MET A 42 7.97 7.64 12.38
CA MET A 42 6.74 7.10 12.95
C MET A 42 6.75 5.56 12.97
N ASN A 43 6.13 4.97 13.98
CA ASN A 43 5.94 3.52 14.03
C ASN A 43 4.59 3.09 13.41
N ALA A 44 4.45 1.79 13.13
CA ALA A 44 3.25 1.22 12.52
C ALA A 44 1.96 1.55 13.28
N THR A 45 2.03 1.58 14.62
CA THR A 45 0.87 1.84 15.48
C THR A 45 0.40 3.28 15.37
N GLN A 46 1.33 4.25 15.36
CA GLN A 46 0.99 5.67 15.20
C GLN A 46 0.39 5.93 13.82
N VAL A 47 0.95 5.35 12.76
CA VAL A 47 0.45 5.48 11.39
C VAL A 47 -0.91 4.81 11.24
N ALA A 48 -1.10 3.63 11.85
CA ALA A 48 -2.38 2.93 11.85
C ALA A 48 -3.49 3.73 12.55
N GLN A 49 -3.18 4.41 13.64
CA GLN A 49 -4.12 5.31 14.31
C GLN A 49 -4.53 6.48 13.41
N GLN A 50 -3.59 7.15 12.74
CA GLN A 50 -3.90 8.26 11.83
C GLN A 50 -4.73 7.81 10.61
N THR A 51 -4.38 6.66 10.04
CA THR A 51 -5.03 6.12 8.84
C THR A 51 -6.33 5.34 9.14
N HIS A 52 -6.68 5.17 10.41
CA HIS A 52 -7.80 4.31 10.84
C HIS A 52 -7.68 2.90 10.25
N ARG A 53 -6.49 2.32 10.37
CA ARG A 53 -6.14 0.98 9.89
C ARG A 53 -5.66 0.10 11.05
N ASN A 54 -5.55 -1.19 10.76
CA ASN A 54 -4.88 -2.11 11.67
C ASN A 54 -3.34 -1.96 11.50
N PRO A 55 -2.54 -1.92 12.58
CA PRO A 55 -1.08 -1.90 12.50
C PRO A 55 -0.50 -3.01 11.62
N GLN A 56 -1.10 -4.21 11.62
CA GLN A 56 -0.70 -5.33 10.77
C GLN A 56 -0.86 -5.02 9.28
N THR A 57 -1.85 -4.21 8.91
CA THR A 57 -2.06 -3.75 7.53
C THR A 57 -0.97 -2.77 7.11
N VAL A 58 -0.56 -1.87 8.00
CA VAL A 58 0.56 -0.94 7.74
C VAL A 58 1.87 -1.71 7.58
N MET A 59 2.10 -2.73 8.42
CA MET A 59 3.26 -3.63 8.28
C MET A 59 3.26 -4.37 6.94
N ASP A 60 2.10 -4.90 6.51
CA ASP A 60 1.94 -5.55 5.21
C ASP A 60 2.28 -4.60 4.05
N TRP A 61 1.87 -3.32 4.12
CA TRP A 61 2.25 -2.33 3.10
C TRP A 61 3.75 -2.13 2.99
N VAL A 62 4.45 -2.03 4.14
CA VAL A 62 5.91 -1.90 4.17
C VAL A 62 6.57 -3.15 3.61
N HIS A 63 6.14 -4.35 3.99
CA HIS A 63 6.68 -5.60 3.46
C HIS A 63 6.49 -5.70 1.95
N ARG A 64 5.31 -5.37 1.44
CA ARG A 64 5.02 -5.39 0.00
C ARG A 64 5.88 -4.40 -0.77
N TYR A 65 6.09 -3.19 -0.24
CA TYR A 65 7.00 -2.22 -0.84
C TYR A 65 8.45 -2.69 -0.80
N ASN A 66 8.92 -3.26 0.31
CA ASN A 66 10.28 -3.77 0.39
C ASN A 66 10.50 -4.93 -0.60
N ASP A 67 9.46 -5.70 -0.93
CA ASP A 67 9.52 -6.80 -1.89
C ASP A 67 9.38 -6.36 -3.36
N ASN A 68 8.46 -5.44 -3.67
CA ASN A 68 8.05 -5.10 -5.06
C ASN A 68 8.16 -3.61 -5.43
N GLY A 69 8.61 -2.75 -4.52
CA GLY A 69 8.74 -1.30 -4.73
C GLY A 69 7.38 -0.58 -4.84
N LEU A 70 7.36 0.56 -5.54
CA LEU A 70 6.18 1.43 -5.65
C LEU A 70 4.96 0.73 -6.26
N ASN A 71 5.16 -0.21 -7.18
CA ASN A 71 4.07 -0.94 -7.83
C ASN A 71 3.19 -1.71 -6.82
N ALA A 72 3.75 -2.13 -5.68
CA ALA A 72 3.02 -2.83 -4.63
C ALA A 72 1.98 -1.95 -3.91
N LEU A 73 2.15 -0.63 -3.96
CA LEU A 73 1.30 0.32 -3.26
C LEU A 73 0.10 0.76 -4.11
N VAL A 74 0.22 0.63 -5.43
CA VAL A 74 -0.85 0.95 -6.38
C VAL A 74 -2.08 0.10 -6.08
N TYR A 75 -3.22 0.77 -5.91
CA TYR A 75 -4.49 0.07 -5.79
C TYR A 75 -4.80 -0.67 -7.09
N ARG A 76 -4.85 -1.99 -7.00
CA ARG A 76 -5.39 -2.86 -8.04
C ARG A 76 -6.75 -3.38 -7.58
N HIS A 77 -7.78 -3.12 -8.37
CA HIS A 77 -9.08 -3.77 -8.15
C HIS A 77 -8.92 -5.26 -8.49
N THR A 78 -8.71 -6.08 -7.47
CA THR A 78 -8.89 -7.53 -7.61
C THR A 78 -10.38 -7.76 -7.74
N GLY A 79 -10.85 -7.98 -8.97
CA GLY A 79 -12.24 -8.37 -9.22
C GLY A 79 -12.61 -9.47 -8.25
N GLY A 80 -13.68 -9.26 -7.47
CA GLY A 80 -14.14 -10.27 -6.53
C GLY A 80 -14.43 -11.59 -7.24
N HIS A 81 -14.57 -12.67 -6.48
CA HIS A 81 -15.05 -13.92 -7.04
C HIS A 81 -16.35 -13.64 -7.80
N PRO A 82 -16.47 -14.09 -9.08
CA PRO A 82 -17.72 -13.91 -9.79
C PRO A 82 -18.85 -14.52 -8.95
N PRO A 83 -20.00 -13.84 -8.81
CA PRO A 83 -21.12 -14.39 -8.06
C PRO A 83 -21.43 -15.79 -8.57
N LEU A 84 -21.68 -16.73 -7.66
CA LEU A 84 -21.91 -18.15 -7.96
C LEU A 84 -22.97 -18.36 -9.06
N CYS A 85 -23.93 -17.44 -9.19
CA CYS A 85 -24.95 -17.44 -10.24
C CYS A 85 -24.37 -17.31 -11.67
N LEU A 86 -23.25 -16.63 -11.86
CA LEU A 86 -22.59 -16.47 -13.16
C LEU A 86 -21.77 -17.70 -13.59
N LEU A 87 -21.44 -18.62 -12.66
CA LEU A 87 -20.72 -19.86 -12.98
C LEU A 87 -21.63 -20.90 -13.66
N LYS A 88 -22.96 -20.79 -13.51
CA LYS A 88 -23.92 -21.74 -14.10
C LYS A 88 -24.19 -21.52 -15.60
N LEU A 89 -23.75 -20.41 -16.19
CA LEU A 89 -24.04 -20.08 -17.60
C LEU A 89 -23.00 -20.61 -18.60
N LYS A 90 -21.93 -21.26 -18.13
CA LYS A 90 -20.82 -21.74 -18.97
C LYS A 90 -20.83 -23.26 -19.22
N GLN A 91 -21.93 -23.93 -18.86
CA GLN A 91 -22.20 -25.35 -19.05
C GLN A 91 -23.48 -25.49 -19.89
N GLY A 92 -23.41 -25.09 -21.16
CA GLY A 92 -24.50 -25.14 -22.12
C GLY A 92 -23.94 -25.15 -23.52
#